data_AF-A0A6H5FXZ9-F1
#
_entry.id   AF-A0A6H5FXZ9-F1
#
_cell.length_a   1.000
_cell.length_b   1.000
_cell.length_c   1.000
_cell.angle_alpha   90.00
_cell.angle_beta   90.00
_cell.angle_gamma   90.00
#
_symmetry.space_group_name_H-M   'P 1'
#
loop_
_entity.id
_entity.type
_entity.pdbx_description
1 polymer ?
#
loop_
_entity_poly.entity_id
_entity_poly.type
_entity_poly.pdbx_seq_one_letter_code
_entity_poly.pdbx_strand_id
1 'polypeptide(L)'
;MENLVDAGLTKSIGLSNFNIGQIQRILDSCRIKPANLQVELYVYMQQPELVQFCKANGITICAYGPIGSPSLKKFTESNNLPTE
;
A
#
# COMPACT_ATOMS: atom_id res chain seq x y z
N MET A 1 4.30 -4.66 -16.21
CA MET A 1 3.76 -3.32 -15.87
C MET A 1 4.48 -2.22 -16.64
N GLU A 2 5.81 -2.15 -16.60
CA GLU A 2 6.58 -1.07 -17.27
C GLU A 2 6.28 -0.92 -18.77
N ASN A 3 6.18 -2.03 -19.52
CA ASN A 3 5.85 -1.97 -20.96
C ASN A 3 4.50 -1.30 -21.26
N LEU A 4 3.55 -1.27 -20.31
CA LEU A 4 2.28 -0.57 -20.47
C LEU A 4 2.47 0.95 -20.42
N VAL A 5 3.47 1.42 -19.68
CA VAL A 5 3.89 2.82 -19.67
C VAL A 5 4.57 3.15 -20.99
N ASP A 6 5.51 2.30 -21.44
CA ASP A 6 6.23 2.52 -22.70
C ASP A 6 5.27 2.52 -23.91
N ALA A 7 4.24 1.67 -23.89
CA ALA A 7 3.19 1.63 -24.90
C ALA A 7 2.17 2.78 -24.79
N GLY A 8 2.29 3.66 -23.79
CA GLY A 8 1.38 4.79 -23.56
C GLY A 8 -0.03 4.41 -23.08
N LEU A 9 -0.24 3.16 -22.65
CA LEU A 9 -1.54 2.65 -22.18
C LEU A 9 -1.87 3.07 -20.75
N THR A 10 -0.85 3.43 -19.97
CA THR A 10 -1.01 4.05 -18.65
C THR A 10 0.03 5.15 -18.46
N LYS A 11 -0.32 6.17 -17.69
CA LYS A 11 0.59 7.26 -17.32
C LYS A 11 1.57 6.85 -16.23
N SER A 12 1.15 5.95 -15.34
CA SER A 12 1.91 5.53 -14.16
C SER A 12 1.58 4.10 -13.76
N ILE A 13 2.47 3.49 -12.98
CA ILE A 13 2.30 2.17 -12.37
C ILE A 13 2.60 2.23 -10.88
N GLY A 14 2.01 1.34 -10.10
CA GLY A 14 2.11 1.33 -8.65
C GLY A 14 1.93 -0.07 -8.07
N LEU A 15 1.90 -0.14 -6.75
CA LEU A 15 1.73 -1.37 -5.96
C LEU A 15 0.49 -1.28 -5.08
N SER A 16 -0.02 -2.42 -4.64
CA SER A 16 -1.10 -2.48 -3.65
C SER A 16 -0.88 -3.67 -2.72
N ASN A 17 -1.00 -3.45 -1.40
CA ASN A 17 -0.81 -4.48 -0.36
C ASN A 17 0.61 -5.07 -0.30
N PHE A 18 1.63 -4.23 -0.45
CA PHE A 18 3.03 -4.65 -0.34
C PHE A 18 3.66 -4.14 0.96
N ASN A 19 4.49 -4.98 1.59
CA ASN A 19 5.33 -4.60 2.72
C ASN A 19 6.70 -4.06 2.27
N ILE A 20 7.49 -3.51 3.20
CA ILE A 20 8.80 -2.89 2.93
C ILE A 20 9.74 -3.84 2.16
N GLY A 21 9.88 -5.09 2.60
CA GLY A 21 10.77 -6.05 1.94
C GLY A 21 10.33 -6.43 0.52
N GLN A 22 9.03 -6.46 0.26
CA GLN A 22 8.50 -6.63 -1.10
C GLN A 22 8.78 -5.40 -1.96
N ILE A 23 8.57 -4.18 -1.43
CA ILE A 23 8.84 -2.94 -2.15
C ILE A 23 10.33 -2.82 -2.46
N GLN A 24 11.22 -3.12 -1.51
CA GLN A 24 12.67 -3.07 -1.73
C GLN A 24 13.09 -3.96 -2.90
N ARG A 25 12.61 -5.21 -2.97
CA ARG A 25 12.88 -6.12 -4.10
C ARG A 25 12.43 -5.56 -5.45
N ILE A 26 11.33 -4.81 -5.49
CA ILE A 26 10.90 -4.11 -6.70
C ILE A 26 11.86 -2.96 -7.01
N LEU A 27 12.23 -2.15 -6.02
CA LEU A 27 13.14 -1.03 -6.20
C LEU A 27 14.53 -1.46 -6.68
N ASP A 28 15.02 -2.61 -6.24
CA ASP A 28 16.31 -3.17 -6.64
C ASP A 28 16.33 -3.65 -8.10
N SER A 29 15.16 -3.86 -8.71
CA SER A 29 15.02 -4.49 -10.03
C SER A 29 14.29 -3.65 -11.08
N CYS A 30 13.50 -2.64 -10.68
CA CYS A 30 12.68 -1.86 -11.58
C CYS A 30 13.47 -0.82 -12.39
N ARG A 31 13.09 -0.62 -13.65
CA ARG A 31 13.50 0.54 -14.46
C ARG A 31 12.59 1.73 -14.21
N ILE A 32 11.28 1.50 -14.04
CA ILE A 32 10.28 2.52 -13.72
C ILE A 32 9.84 2.32 -12.27
N LYS A 33 10.21 3.28 -11.42
CA LYS A 33 9.86 3.26 -10.01
C LYS A 33 8.33 3.28 -9.81
N PRO A 34 7.77 2.47 -8.89
CA PRO A 34 6.36 2.55 -8.55
C PRO A 34 5.99 3.96 -8.05
N ALA A 35 4.96 4.57 -8.61
CA ALA A 35 4.55 5.94 -8.27
C ALA A 35 3.72 6.01 -6.97
N ASN A 36 3.01 4.92 -6.65
CA ASN A 36 2.08 4.86 -5.53
C ASN A 36 2.09 3.47 -4.89
N LEU A 37 1.86 3.42 -3.58
CA LEU A 37 1.44 2.24 -2.84
C LEU A 37 0.04 2.48 -2.27
N GLN A 38 -0.92 1.65 -2.68
CA GLN A 38 -2.23 1.59 -2.06
C GLN A 38 -2.25 0.54 -0.95
N VAL A 39 -2.65 0.91 0.27
CA VAL A 39 -2.63 -0.01 1.43
C VAL A 39 -3.74 0.34 2.42
N GLU A 40 -4.14 -0.63 3.25
CA GLU A 40 -5.07 -0.38 4.35
C GLU A 40 -4.41 0.54 5.38
N LEU A 41 -5.00 1.71 5.58
CA LEU A 41 -4.42 2.69 6.49
C LEU A 41 -5.51 3.57 7.07
N TYR A 42 -5.67 3.52 8.39
CA TYR A 42 -6.70 4.23 9.15
C TYR A 42 -6.19 4.51 10.58
N VAL A 43 -7.02 5.15 11.41
CA VAL A 43 -6.57 5.70 12.70
C VAL A 43 -5.93 4.66 13.63
N TYR A 44 -6.37 3.40 13.59
CA TYR A 44 -5.85 2.30 14.39
C TYR A 44 -4.76 1.47 13.68
N MET A 45 -4.52 1.68 12.39
CA MET A 45 -3.50 0.96 11.60
C MET A 45 -2.74 1.92 10.70
N GLN A 46 -1.88 2.73 11.31
CA GLN A 46 -1.20 3.84 10.64
C GLN A 46 0.06 3.44 9.87
N GLN A 47 0.67 2.29 10.20
CA GLN A 47 1.86 1.74 9.54
C GLN A 47 3.01 2.76 9.32
N PRO A 48 3.50 3.45 10.39
CA PRO A 48 4.40 4.59 10.24
C PRO A 48 5.70 4.25 9.52
N GLU A 49 6.29 3.09 9.78
CA GLU A 49 7.53 2.65 9.13
C GLU A 49 7.36 2.49 7.61
N LEU A 50 6.26 1.88 7.16
CA LEU A 50 5.95 1.71 5.75
C LEU A 50 5.72 3.07 5.08
N VAL A 51 4.96 3.96 5.73
CA VAL A 51 4.70 5.32 5.22
C VAL A 51 6.00 6.10 5.07
N GLN A 52 6.88 6.06 6.07
CA GLN A 52 8.17 6.76 5.99
C GLN A 52 9.08 6.15 4.93
N PHE A 53 9.12 4.81 4.82
CA PHE A 53 9.88 4.12 3.79
C PHE A 53 9.43 4.51 2.37
N CYS A 54 8.12 4.52 2.12
CA CYS A 54 7.56 4.97 0.84
C CYS A 54 7.89 6.44 0.57
N LYS A 55 7.71 7.32 1.56
CA LYS A 55 8.00 8.76 1.43
C LYS A 55 9.49 9.03 1.13
N ALA A 56 10.40 8.36 1.83
CA ALA A 56 11.84 8.46 1.58
C ALA A 56 12.22 8.00 0.16
N ASN A 57 11.43 7.08 -0.40
CA ASN A 57 11.56 6.61 -1.76
C ASN A 57 10.73 7.40 -2.77
N GLY A 58 10.05 8.49 -2.41
CA GLY A 58 9.21 9.23 -3.36
C GLY A 58 8.02 8.42 -3.90
N ILE A 59 7.59 7.38 -3.18
CA ILE A 59 6.38 6.61 -3.46
C ILE A 59 5.24 7.24 -2.66
N THR A 60 4.18 7.67 -3.34
CA THR A 60 3.00 8.23 -2.67
C THR A 60 2.15 7.14 -2.01
N ILE A 61 1.42 7.46 -0.95
CA ILE A 61 0.51 6.52 -0.27
C ILE A 61 -0.93 6.82 -0.67
N CYS A 62 -1.71 5.78 -0.96
CA CYS A 62 -3.17 5.84 -1.07
C CYS A 62 -3.78 4.92 -0.01
N ALA A 63 -4.50 5.49 0.96
CA ALA A 63 -5.19 4.70 1.98
C ALA A 63 -6.50 4.14 1.41
N TYR A 64 -6.67 2.81 1.44
CA TYR A 64 -7.99 2.21 1.35
C TYR A 64 -8.53 1.92 2.76
N GLY A 65 -9.86 1.89 2.88
CA GLY A 65 -10.52 1.77 4.18
C GLY A 65 -10.10 2.84 5.20
N PRO A 66 -9.96 4.14 4.82
CA PRO A 66 -9.41 5.17 5.71
C PRO A 66 -10.26 5.43 6.97
N ILE A 67 -11.52 5.00 6.95
CA ILE A 67 -12.49 5.06 8.06
C ILE A 67 -12.79 3.67 8.66
N GLY A 68 -11.89 2.70 8.43
CA GLY A 68 -12.11 1.30 8.76
C GLY A 68 -13.02 0.56 7.77
N SER A 69 -13.09 -0.76 7.91
CA SER A 69 -14.01 -1.62 7.15
C SER A 69 -15.31 -1.84 7.95
N PRO A 70 -16.50 -1.71 7.34
CA PRO A 70 -17.77 -1.99 8.02
C PRO A 70 -17.85 -3.41 8.60
N SER A 71 -17.15 -4.36 7.99
CA SER A 71 -17.12 -5.76 8.42
C SER A 71 -16.09 -6.03 9.52
N LEU A 72 -15.19 -5.07 9.82
CA LEU A 72 -14.10 -5.26 10.78
C LEU A 72 -14.64 -5.63 12.15
N LYS A 73 -15.65 -4.91 12.65
CA LYS A 73 -16.28 -5.20 13.94
C LYS A 73 -16.83 -6.63 14.03
N LYS A 74 -17.60 -7.06 13.02
CA LYS A 74 -18.15 -8.42 12.98
C LYS A 74 -17.04 -9.46 12.93
N PHE A 75 -15.98 -9.19 12.16
CA PHE A 75 -14.83 -10.07 12.04
C PHE A 75 -14.07 -10.19 13.35
N THR A 76 -13.83 -9.08 14.07
CA THR A 76 -13.12 -9.13 15.35
C THR A 76 -13.93 -9.87 16.40
N GLU A 77 -15.24 -9.61 16.48
CA GLU A 77 -16.17 -10.30 17.38
C GLU A 77 -16.23 -11.81 17.08
N SER A 78 -16.36 -12.22 15.81
CA SER A 78 -16.45 -13.64 15.45
C SER A 78 -15.17 -14.43 15.69
N ASN A 79 -14.02 -13.75 15.79
CA ASN A 79 -12.71 -14.37 15.96
C ASN A 79 -12.11 -14.15 17.36
N ASN A 80 -12.88 -13.60 18.31
CA ASN A 80 -12.40 -13.21 19.64
C ASN A 80 -11.13 -12.35 19.58
N LEU A 81 -11.01 -11.51 18.56
CA LEU A 81 -9.94 -10.53 18.43
C LEU A 81 -10.35 -9.26 19.21
N PRO A 82 -9.39 -8.51 19.74
CA PRO A 82 -9.67 -7.24 20.41
C PRO A 82 -10.53 -6.33 19.51
N THR A 83 -11.70 -5.93 20.01
CA THR A 83 -12.46 -4.81 19.48
C THR A 83 -11.99 -3.57 20.21
N GLU A 84 -11.16 -2.75 19.55
CA GLU A 84 -10.62 -1.45 20.02
C GLU A 84 -10.29 -1.33 21.52
#